data_AF-A0A1I0SKP6-F1
#
_entry.id   AF-A0A1I0SKP6-F1
#
_cell.length_a   1.000
_cell.length_b   1.000
_cell.length_c   1.000
_cell.angle_alpha   90.00
_cell.angle_beta   90.00
_cell.angle_gamma   90.00
#
_symmetry.space_group_name_H-M   'P 1'
#
loop_
_entity.id
_entity.type
_entity.pdbx_description
1 polymer ?
#
loop_
_entity_poly.entity_id
_entity_poly.type
_entity_poly.pdbx_seq_one_letter_code
_entity_poly.pdbx_strand_id
1 'polypeptide(L)'
;MTAQKRHEWYRTTGRAGRWVIPDWLRVGEVYDGVHLTAAGYLSAATTEIPVDDDCASVIAGWAPDETYWFTDAARIVADDVRLWVSESNGERLDWVEDDQPPA
;
A
#
# COMPACT_ATOMS: atom_id res chain seq x y z
N MET A 1 3.14 -19.88 1.53
CA MET A 1 4.16 -19.19 2.38
C MET A 1 5.20 -20.21 2.82
N THR A 2 6.45 -20.12 2.38
CA THR A 2 7.51 -21.06 2.79
C THR A 2 8.06 -20.68 4.18
N ALA A 3 8.52 -21.68 4.93
CA ALA A 3 9.00 -21.54 6.32
C ALA A 3 10.10 -20.48 6.52
N GLN A 4 10.84 -20.16 5.45
CA GLN A 4 11.92 -19.18 5.45
C GLN A 4 11.43 -17.75 5.75
N LYS A 5 10.22 -17.36 5.31
CA LYS A 5 9.66 -16.00 5.55
C LYS A 5 9.16 -15.78 6.98
N ARG A 6 8.72 -16.84 7.69
CA ARG A 6 8.33 -16.75 9.11
C ARG A 6 9.49 -16.37 10.03
N HIS A 7 10.69 -16.83 9.69
CA HIS A 7 11.88 -16.62 10.51
C HIS A 7 12.43 -15.19 10.41
N GLU A 8 12.21 -14.50 9.28
CA GLU A 8 12.57 -13.09 9.13
C GLU A 8 11.65 -12.16 9.92
N TRP A 9 10.33 -12.40 9.89
CA TRP A 9 9.37 -11.53 10.57
C TRP A 9 9.48 -11.60 12.10
N TYR A 10 9.85 -12.77 12.63
CA TYR A 10 10.22 -12.93 14.04
C TYR A 10 11.42 -12.03 14.44
N ARG A 11 12.45 -11.92 13.59
CA ARG A 11 13.65 -11.11 13.91
C ARG A 11 13.38 -9.61 13.88
N THR A 12 12.41 -9.15 13.08
CA THR A 12 12.11 -7.73 12.94
C THR A 12 11.11 -7.22 13.98
N THR A 13 10.18 -8.06 14.44
CA THR A 13 9.06 -7.63 15.31
C THR A 13 9.10 -8.21 16.73
N GLY A 14 9.88 -9.26 16.97
CA GLY A 14 9.96 -9.94 18.27
C GLY A 14 8.75 -10.83 18.62
N ARG A 15 7.70 -10.89 17.79
CA ARG A 15 6.52 -11.72 18.04
C ARG A 15 6.69 -13.16 17.55
N ALA A 16 6.51 -14.10 18.46
CA ALA A 16 6.22 -15.50 18.14
C ALA A 16 4.71 -15.66 17.91
N GLY A 17 4.29 -16.16 16.75
CA GLY A 17 2.87 -16.30 16.43
C GLY A 17 2.60 -16.65 14.96
N ARG A 18 1.32 -16.77 14.60
CA ARG A 18 0.93 -17.01 13.20
C ARG A 18 1.01 -15.70 12.44
N TRP A 19 1.86 -15.69 11.41
CA TRP A 19 1.93 -14.60 10.46
C TRP A 19 1.06 -14.90 9.25
N VAL A 20 0.21 -13.94 8.89
CA VAL A 20 -0.71 -14.03 7.76
C VAL A 20 -0.47 -12.90 6.78
N ILE A 21 -0.89 -13.11 5.54
CA ILE A 21 -1.07 -12.05 4.53
C ILE A 21 -2.51 -12.11 4.05
N PRO A 22 -3.07 -11.02 3.51
CA PRO A 22 -4.39 -11.06 2.90
C PRO A 22 -4.49 -12.11 1.80
N ASP A 23 -5.66 -12.72 1.67
CA ASP A 23 -6.02 -13.48 0.48
C ASP A 23 -6.30 -12.50 -0.67
N TRP A 24 -5.25 -12.13 -1.39
CA TRP A 24 -5.34 -11.13 -2.45
C TRP A 24 -6.27 -11.53 -3.60
N LEU A 25 -6.44 -12.83 -3.86
CA LEU A 25 -7.40 -13.29 -4.85
C LEU A 25 -8.83 -12.93 -4.41
N ARG A 26 -9.16 -13.21 -3.14
CA ARG A 26 -10.46 -12.88 -2.57
C ARG A 26 -10.72 -11.38 -2.46
N VAL A 27 -9.68 -10.58 -2.20
CA VAL A 27 -9.78 -9.11 -2.24
C VAL A 27 -10.12 -8.62 -3.66
N GLY A 28 -9.47 -9.20 -4.67
CA GLY A 28 -9.71 -8.87 -6.09
C GLY A 28 -11.11 -9.23 -6.61
N GLU A 29 -11.87 -10.05 -5.88
CA GLU A 29 -13.30 -10.31 -6.20
C GLU A 29 -14.19 -9.09 -5.93
N VAL A 30 -13.75 -8.17 -5.07
CA VAL A 30 -14.58 -7.07 -4.54
C VAL A 30 -13.98 -5.69 -4.79
N TYR A 31 -12.66 -5.61 -4.95
CA TYR A 31 -11.93 -4.37 -5.18
C TYR A 31 -11.06 -4.49 -6.43
N ASP A 32 -11.03 -3.43 -7.23
CA ASP A 32 -10.19 -3.39 -8.45
C ASP A 32 -8.70 -3.24 -8.14
N GLY A 33 -8.36 -2.67 -6.97
CA GLY A 33 -6.98 -2.51 -6.53
C GLY A 33 -6.88 -1.99 -5.10
N VAL A 34 -5.67 -1.99 -4.57
CA VAL A 34 -5.33 -1.46 -3.25
C VAL A 34 -4.15 -0.51 -3.39
N HIS A 35 -4.30 0.68 -2.82
CA HIS A 35 -3.26 1.70 -2.75
C HIS A 35 -2.73 1.81 -1.32
N LEU A 36 -1.42 1.72 -1.17
CA LEU A 36 -0.72 1.95 0.10
C LEU A 36 -0.11 3.35 0.08
N THR A 37 -0.75 4.29 0.76
CA THR A 37 -0.25 5.67 0.84
C THR A 37 1.14 5.72 1.47
N ALA A 38 1.95 6.72 1.09
CA ALA A 38 3.24 6.97 1.73
C ALA A 38 3.12 7.12 3.27
N ALA A 39 2.08 7.81 3.75
CA ALA A 39 1.83 7.98 5.19
C ALA A 39 1.49 6.64 5.86
N GLY A 40 0.65 5.82 5.23
CA GLY A 40 0.31 4.47 5.71
C GLY A 40 1.55 3.59 5.80
N TYR A 41 2.38 3.61 4.75
CA TYR A 41 3.67 2.92 4.76
C TYR A 41 4.54 3.39 5.92
N LEU A 42 4.80 4.69 6.08
CA LEU A 42 5.66 5.20 7.17
C LEU A 42 5.10 4.90 8.56
N SER A 43 3.78 4.86 8.72
CA SER A 43 3.13 4.58 10.00
C SER A 43 3.24 3.12 10.44
N ALA A 44 3.32 2.17 9.51
CA ALA A 44 3.19 0.75 9.79
C ALA A 44 4.33 -0.12 9.20
N ALA A 45 5.25 0.48 8.45
CA ALA A 45 6.43 -0.20 7.94
C ALA A 45 7.21 -0.80 9.11
N THR A 46 7.65 -2.05 8.93
CA THR A 46 8.40 -2.83 9.93
C THR A 46 7.67 -3.03 11.27
N THR A 47 6.41 -2.63 11.37
CA THR A 47 5.59 -2.73 12.57
C THR A 47 4.62 -3.89 12.43
N GLU A 48 4.40 -4.60 13.54
CA GLU A 48 3.36 -5.61 13.61
C GLU A 48 1.96 -4.98 13.46
N ILE A 49 1.13 -5.56 12.60
CA ILE A 49 -0.28 -5.21 12.44
C ILE A 49 -1.11 -6.35 13.04
N PRO A 50 -1.75 -6.16 14.20
CA PRO A 50 -2.62 -7.18 14.80
C PRO A 50 -3.81 -7.48 13.89
N VAL A 51 -4.09 -8.77 13.65
CA VAL A 51 -5.26 -9.21 12.86
C VAL A 51 -6.31 -9.81 13.79
N ASP A 52 -5.88 -10.71 14.67
CA ASP A 52 -6.68 -11.32 15.72
C ASP A 52 -5.77 -11.72 16.89
N ASP A 53 -6.33 -12.35 17.92
CA ASP A 53 -5.61 -12.74 19.14
C ASP A 53 -4.37 -13.62 18.86
N ASP A 54 -4.41 -14.44 17.80
CA ASP A 54 -3.36 -15.41 17.47
C ASP A 54 -2.56 -15.02 16.21
N CYS A 55 -3.02 -14.03 15.43
CA CYS A 55 -2.50 -13.69 14.13
C CYS A 55 -2.07 -12.23 14.01
N ALA A 56 -0.96 -12.02 13.31
CA ALA A 56 -0.53 -10.70 12.91
C ALA A 56 -0.06 -10.70 11.45
N SER A 57 0.03 -9.49 10.91
CA SER A 57 0.52 -9.19 9.58
C SER A 57 1.60 -8.11 9.66
N VAL A 58 2.27 -7.87 8.54
CA VAL A 58 3.17 -6.73 8.33
C VAL A 58 2.97 -6.25 6.90
N ILE A 59 3.32 -4.99 6.62
CA ILE A 59 3.50 -4.55 5.24
C ILE A 59 4.68 -5.32 4.65
N ALA A 60 4.40 -6.21 3.68
CA ALA A 60 5.38 -7.10 3.09
C ALA A 60 5.40 -6.99 1.57
N GLY A 61 6.52 -6.55 1.01
CA GLY A 61 6.77 -6.53 -0.43
C GLY A 61 6.08 -5.40 -1.19
N TRP A 62 5.74 -4.30 -0.52
CA TRP A 62 5.17 -3.10 -1.11
C TRP A 62 6.12 -1.93 -0.90
N ALA A 63 6.24 -1.06 -1.90
CA ALA A 63 6.89 0.24 -1.78
C ALA A 63 5.93 1.28 -1.18
N PRO A 64 6.44 2.41 -0.65
CA PRO A 64 5.60 3.53 -0.27
C PRO A 64 4.86 4.10 -1.49
N ASP A 65 3.60 4.49 -1.30
CA ASP A 65 2.77 5.14 -2.32
C ASP A 65 2.46 4.27 -3.55
N GLU A 66 2.45 2.95 -3.36
CA GLU A 66 2.24 1.99 -4.44
C GLU A 66 0.78 1.53 -4.54
N THR A 67 0.28 1.36 -5.76
CA THR A 67 -1.02 0.76 -6.04
C THR A 67 -0.86 -0.56 -6.78
N TYR A 68 -1.44 -1.63 -6.25
CA TYR A 68 -1.61 -2.89 -6.96
C TYR A 68 -3.04 -3.03 -7.44
N TRP A 69 -3.22 -3.19 -8.75
CA TRP A 69 -4.50 -3.47 -9.38
C TRP A 69 -4.67 -4.99 -9.55
N PHE A 70 -5.84 -5.50 -9.16
CA PHE A 70 -6.21 -6.92 -9.26
C PHE A 70 -7.03 -7.22 -10.51
N THR A 71 -7.61 -6.18 -11.12
CA THR A 71 -8.45 -6.29 -12.32
C THR A 71 -7.95 -5.31 -13.38
N ASP A 72 -8.24 -5.61 -14.65
CA ASP A 72 -8.00 -4.70 -15.77
C ASP A 72 -9.08 -3.59 -15.88
N ALA A 73 -9.97 -3.48 -14.87
CA ALA A 73 -11.04 -2.48 -14.88
C ALA A 73 -10.48 -1.07 -14.74
N ALA A 74 -9.39 -0.90 -13.99
CA ALA A 74 -8.67 0.36 -13.88
C ALA A 74 -7.66 0.48 -15.02
N ARG A 75 -8.02 1.24 -16.05
CA ARG A 75 -7.13 1.59 -17.16
C ARG A 75 -6.81 3.08 -17.12
N ILE A 76 -5.53 3.41 -17.26
CA ILE A 76 -5.12 4.79 -17.50
C ILE A 76 -5.63 5.18 -18.89
N VAL A 77 -6.50 6.18 -18.95
CA VAL A 77 -6.91 6.80 -20.22
C VAL A 77 -5.89 7.87 -20.54
N ALA A 78 -4.94 7.56 -21.42
CA ALA A 78 -3.79 8.42 -21.70
C ALA A 78 -4.19 9.85 -22.09
N ASP A 79 -5.31 10.01 -22.79
CA ASP A 79 -5.81 11.31 -23.26
C ASP A 79 -6.51 12.14 -22.16
N ASP A 80 -6.68 11.59 -20.95
CA ASP A 80 -7.35 12.25 -19.81
C ASP A 80 -6.53 12.16 -18.51
N VAL A 81 -5.22 11.94 -18.62
CA VAL A 81 -4.31 12.04 -17.47
C VAL A 81 -4.22 13.50 -17.06
N ARG A 82 -4.51 13.78 -15.78
CA ARG A 82 -4.30 15.08 -15.16
C ARG A 82 -3.14 15.00 -14.18
N LEU A 83 -2.18 15.90 -14.35
CA LEU A 83 -1.12 16.08 -13.38
C LEU A 83 -1.65 17.04 -12.30
N TRP A 84 -1.40 16.71 -11.04
CA TRP A 84 -1.75 17.56 -9.92
C TRP A 84 -0.48 17.88 -9.16
N VAL A 85 -0.27 19.15 -8.86
CA VAL A 85 0.86 19.61 -8.05
C VAL A 85 0.31 20.04 -6.69
N SER A 86 0.97 19.59 -5.63
CA SER A 86 0.66 20.09 -4.30
C SER A 86 1.43 21.38 -4.07
N GLU A 87 0.70 22.46 -3.86
CA GLU A 87 1.25 23.67 -3.27
C GLU A 87 1.11 23.54 -1.76
N SER A 88 2.22 23.27 -1.07
CA SER A 88 2.24 23.21 0.39
C SER A 88 2.60 24.58 0.96
N ASN A 89 1.68 25.18 1.72
CA ASN A 89 1.96 26.36 2.55
C ASN A 89 2.32 26.00 4.00
N GLY A 90 2.56 24.71 4.28
CA GLY A 90 2.97 24.21 5.59
C GLY A 90 1.83 23.76 6.51
N GLU A 91 0.57 24.09 6.21
CA GLU A 91 -0.59 23.71 7.06
C GLU A 91 -1.62 22.83 6.34
N ARG A 92 -1.76 22.97 5.01
CA ARG A 92 -2.64 22.13 4.19
C ARG A 92 -2.01 21.86 2.81
N LEU A 93 -2.22 20.65 2.31
CA LEU A 93 -1.94 20.33 0.91
C LEU A 93 -3.14 20.82 0.08
N ASP A 94 -2.95 21.93 -0.62
CA ASP A 94 -3.89 22.33 -1.67
C ASP A 94 -3.36 21.74 -2.99
N TRP A 95 -4.18 20.91 -3.61
CA TRP A 95 -3.88 20.29 -4.90
C TRP A 95 -4.46 21.15 -6.00
N VAL A 96 -3.60 21.59 -6.91
CA VAL A 96 -4.00 22.31 -8.12
C VAL A 96 -3.66 21.45 -9.33
N GLU A 97 -4.57 21.42 -10.31
CA GLU A 97 -4.32 20.78 -11.60
C GLU A 97 -3.18 21.54 -12.29
N ASP A 98 -2.16 20.82 -12.74
CA ASP A 98 -1.06 21.40 -13.49
C ASP A 98 -1.45 21.48 -14.96
N ASP A 99 -1.80 22.70 -15.38
CA ASP A 99 -2.17 23.04 -16.74
C ASP A 99 -0.95 23.24 -17.68
N GLN A 100 0.29 23.03 -17.19
CA GLN A 100 1.46 23.11 -18.05
C GLN A 100 1.46 21.96 -19.08
N PRO A 101 1.66 22.25 -20.39
CA PRO A 101 1.80 21.19 -21.38
C PRO A 101 3.04 20.33 -21.06
N PRO A 102 3.00 19.02 -21.33
CA PRO A 102 4.15 18.15 -21.09
C PRO A 102 5.37 18.65 -21.88
N ALA A 103 6.53 18.70 -21.21
CA ALA A 103 7.80 19.18 -21.76
C ALA A 103 8.40 18.26 -22.82
#